data_AF-A0A3C1RP66-F1
#
_entry.id   AF-A0A3C1RP66-F1
#
_cell.length_a   1.000
_cell.length_b   1.000
_cell.length_c   1.000
_cell.angle_alpha   90.00
_cell.angle_beta   90.00
_cell.angle_gamma   90.00
#
_symmetry.space_group_name_H-M   'P 1'
#
loop_
_entity.id
_entity.type
_entity.pdbx_description
1 polymer ?
#
loop_
_entity_poly.entity_id
_entity_poly.type
_entity_poly.pdbx_seq_one_letter_code
_entity_poly.pdbx_strand_id
1 'polypeptide(L)'
;MFLITVCLLFACHASAPTQLKRPPLKVEFTSFVGEHSGIIAQEKGFFKAQGVDVELIYKQYIQLEIANFSAGKYDGMVSTLGSFIILSATNPDIQAVVVIDESIGADVVVAQPQIKTVADLKGKKLGTNLGGFSEIFVTEMLKTANLTSDDVNLVKVEASDIPQRL
;
A
#
# COMPACT_ATOMS: atom_id res chain seq x y z
N MET A 1 -29.96 -59.72 16.22
CA MET A 1 -30.16 -58.90 15.01
C MET A 1 -30.90 -57.56 15.28
N PHE A 2 -31.01 -57.11 16.54
CA PHE A 2 -31.56 -55.79 16.89
C PHE A 2 -30.50 -54.85 17.53
N LEU A 3 -29.42 -55.40 18.10
CA LEU A 3 -28.33 -54.60 18.68
C LEU A 3 -27.37 -53.98 17.64
N ILE A 4 -27.26 -54.54 16.43
CA ILE A 4 -26.34 -54.03 15.40
C ILE A 4 -26.94 -52.78 14.71
N THR A 5 -28.27 -52.67 14.67
CA THR A 5 -28.98 -51.57 14.00
C THR A 5 -28.92 -50.26 14.81
N VAL A 6 -28.71 -50.32 16.14
CA VAL A 6 -28.64 -49.13 17.00
C VAL A 6 -27.26 -48.44 16.92
N CYS A 7 -26.18 -49.18 16.68
CA CYS A 7 -24.85 -48.58 16.52
C CYS A 7 -24.67 -47.81 15.20
N LEU A 8 -25.43 -48.14 14.15
CA LEU A 8 -25.37 -47.46 12.85
C LEU A 8 -26.05 -46.08 12.85
N LEU A 9 -26.94 -45.79 13.81
CA LEU A 9 -27.64 -44.50 13.91
C LEU A 9 -26.83 -43.42 14.64
N PHE A 10 -25.82 -43.80 15.44
CA PHE A 10 -24.94 -42.84 16.12
C PHE A 10 -23.73 -42.39 15.30
N ALA A 11 -23.43 -43.05 14.18
CA ALA A 11 -22.28 -42.71 13.33
C ALA A 11 -22.54 -41.52 12.38
N CYS A 12 -23.79 -41.02 12.29
CA CYS A 12 -24.15 -39.90 11.41
C CYS A 12 -24.26 -38.54 12.12
N HIS A 13 -24.02 -38.45 13.44
CA HIS A 13 -24.12 -37.19 14.18
C HIS A 13 -22.76 -36.75 14.72
N ALA A 14 -21.97 -36.14 13.84
CA ALA A 14 -21.02 -35.04 14.11
C ALA A 14 -19.80 -35.12 13.18
N SER A 15 -20.02 -34.93 11.87
CA SER A 15 -18.99 -34.26 11.08
C SER A 15 -19.01 -32.79 11.52
N ALA A 16 -18.30 -32.47 12.62
CA ALA A 16 -17.99 -31.08 12.90
C ALA A 16 -17.28 -30.54 11.66
N PRO A 17 -17.78 -29.46 11.02
CA PRO A 17 -17.09 -28.89 9.89
C PRO A 17 -15.67 -28.59 10.35
N THR A 18 -14.69 -29.23 9.73
CA THR A 18 -13.29 -28.91 9.98
C THR A 18 -13.13 -27.46 9.57
N GLN A 19 -13.10 -26.55 10.55
CA GLN A 19 -12.84 -25.15 10.29
C GLN A 19 -11.43 -25.11 9.72
N LEU A 20 -11.35 -24.93 8.40
CA LEU A 20 -10.10 -24.80 7.69
C LEU A 20 -9.50 -23.47 8.15
N LYS A 21 -8.66 -23.53 9.18
CA LYS A 21 -8.02 -22.35 9.76
C LYS A 21 -7.02 -21.86 8.73
N ARG A 22 -7.48 -20.91 7.91
CA ARG A 22 -6.64 -20.23 6.93
C ARG A 22 -5.53 -19.48 7.67
N PRO A 23 -4.32 -19.35 7.09
CA PRO A 23 -3.32 -18.47 7.66
C PRO A 23 -3.90 -17.03 7.78
N PRO A 24 -3.39 -16.22 8.74
CA PRO A 24 -3.80 -14.83 8.85
C PRO A 24 -3.56 -14.08 7.55
N LEU A 25 -4.46 -13.16 7.22
CA LEU A 25 -4.26 -12.20 6.14
C LEU A 25 -3.18 -11.21 6.56
N LYS A 26 -2.07 -11.17 5.81
CA LYS A 26 -0.96 -10.26 6.09
C LYS A 26 -1.18 -8.93 5.39
N VAL A 27 -1.39 -7.87 6.17
CA VAL A 27 -1.63 -6.53 5.64
C VAL A 27 -0.53 -5.59 6.11
N GLU A 28 0.21 -5.03 5.16
CA GLU A 28 1.29 -4.08 5.44
C GLU A 28 0.73 -2.65 5.67
N PHE A 29 1.27 -1.94 6.67
CA PHE A 29 0.91 -0.56 6.99
C PHE A 29 2.14 0.30 7.37
N THR A 30 1.99 1.63 7.35
CA THR A 30 3.02 2.62 7.70
C THR A 30 2.61 3.49 8.89
N SER A 31 3.45 4.44 9.29
CA SER A 31 3.12 5.44 10.32
C SER A 31 2.20 6.56 9.83
N PHE A 32 1.75 6.54 8.58
CA PHE A 32 0.83 7.55 8.06
C PHE A 32 -0.55 7.44 8.72
N VAL A 33 -1.15 8.59 9.05
CA VAL A 33 -2.35 8.61 9.90
C VAL A 33 -3.55 7.91 9.28
N GLY A 34 -3.71 7.98 7.95
CA GLY A 34 -4.80 7.32 7.23
C GLY A 34 -4.77 5.79 7.37
N GLU A 35 -3.59 5.21 7.57
CA GLU A 35 -3.40 3.75 7.69
C GLU A 35 -3.80 3.20 9.06
N HIS A 36 -3.98 4.05 10.07
CA HIS A 36 -4.38 3.64 11.42
C HIS A 36 -5.77 3.00 11.48
N SER A 37 -6.59 3.13 10.44
CA SER A 37 -7.89 2.43 10.35
C SER A 37 -7.75 0.91 10.56
N GLY A 38 -6.67 0.30 10.05
CA GLY A 38 -6.35 -1.11 10.29
C GLY A 38 -6.03 -1.40 11.75
N ILE A 39 -5.21 -0.56 12.39
CA ILE A 39 -4.86 -0.69 13.82
C ILE A 39 -6.12 -0.58 14.69
N ILE A 40 -6.97 0.42 14.42
CA ILE A 40 -8.24 0.59 15.14
C ILE A 40 -9.12 -0.64 14.97
N ALA A 41 -9.22 -1.20 13.76
CA ALA A 41 -10.00 -2.41 13.50
C ALA A 41 -9.46 -3.63 14.26
N GLN A 42 -8.15 -3.76 14.41
CA GLN A 42 -7.51 -4.82 15.21
C GLN A 42 -7.79 -4.61 16.71
N GLU A 43 -7.52 -3.42 17.26
CA GLU A 43 -7.70 -3.09 18.68
C GLU A 43 -9.16 -3.17 19.14
N LYS A 44 -10.10 -2.75 18.28
CA LYS A 44 -11.54 -2.82 18.57
C LYS A 44 -12.15 -4.18 18.27
N GLY A 45 -11.37 -5.13 17.74
CA GLY A 45 -11.82 -6.50 17.46
C GLY A 45 -12.77 -6.61 16.26
N PHE A 46 -12.79 -5.63 15.35
CA PHE A 46 -13.66 -5.65 14.17
C PHE A 46 -13.32 -6.78 13.19
N PHE A 47 -12.03 -7.09 12.97
CA PHE A 47 -11.64 -8.25 12.15
C PHE A 47 -12.18 -9.56 12.73
N LYS A 48 -12.03 -9.75 14.05
CA LYS A 48 -12.54 -10.93 14.76
C LYS A 48 -14.07 -11.02 14.70
N ALA A 49 -14.78 -9.89 14.82
CA ALA A 49 -16.24 -9.84 14.68
C ALA A 49 -16.72 -10.29 13.29
N GLN A 50 -15.89 -10.13 12.25
CA GLN A 50 -16.14 -10.62 10.89
C GLN A 50 -15.58 -12.04 10.64
N GLY A 51 -14.97 -12.67 11.64
CA GLY A 51 -14.38 -13.99 11.50
C GLY A 51 -13.10 -14.04 10.64
N VAL A 52 -12.40 -12.90 10.49
CA VAL A 52 -11.16 -12.79 9.73
C VAL A 52 -9.98 -12.64 10.70
N ASP A 53 -8.93 -13.43 10.47
CA ASP A 53 -7.65 -13.29 11.18
C ASP A 53 -6.72 -12.40 10.35
N VAL A 54 -6.22 -11.31 10.94
CA VAL A 54 -5.42 -10.29 10.25
C VAL A 54 -4.15 -10.01 11.05
N GLU A 55 -3.01 -10.16 10.39
CA GLU A 55 -1.70 -9.79 10.87
C GLU A 55 -1.29 -8.45 10.23
N LEU A 56 -1.25 -7.38 11.03
CA LEU A 56 -0.74 -6.09 10.60
C LEU A 56 0.78 -6.06 10.69
N ILE A 57 1.45 -5.75 9.58
CA ILE A 57 2.90 -5.74 9.49
C ILE A 57 3.38 -4.32 9.21
N TYR A 58 4.25 -3.80 10.08
CA TYR A 58 4.80 -2.47 9.90
C TYR A 58 5.85 -2.45 8.78
N LYS A 59 5.66 -1.54 7.82
CA LYS A 59 6.55 -1.32 6.68
C LYS A 59 7.86 -0.67 7.13
N GLN A 60 8.95 -1.44 7.12
CA GLN A 60 10.28 -0.92 7.50
C GLN A 60 10.97 -0.15 6.36
N TYR A 61 10.70 -0.54 5.11
CA TYR A 61 11.42 -0.04 3.94
C TYR A 61 10.46 0.20 2.78
N ILE A 62 10.03 1.46 2.58
CA ILE A 62 9.08 1.87 1.54
C ILE A 62 9.57 1.46 0.14
N GLN A 63 10.87 1.58 -0.11
CA GLN A 63 11.50 1.23 -1.39
C GLN A 63 11.40 -0.27 -1.75
N LEU A 64 11.11 -1.14 -0.78
CA LEU A 64 10.95 -2.58 -1.01
C LEU A 64 9.49 -3.01 -1.09
N GLU A 65 8.53 -2.12 -0.85
CA GLU A 65 7.09 -2.44 -0.77
C GLU A 65 6.60 -3.20 -2.00
N ILE A 66 6.74 -2.59 -3.20
CA ILE A 66 6.27 -3.17 -4.47
C ILE A 66 6.90 -4.55 -4.71
N ALA A 67 8.21 -4.68 -4.44
CA ALA A 67 8.94 -5.93 -4.64
C ALA A 67 8.52 -7.01 -3.62
N ASN A 68 8.31 -6.64 -2.36
CA ASN A 68 7.88 -7.56 -1.30
C ASN A 68 6.44 -8.02 -1.53
N PHE A 69 5.55 -7.12 -1.95
CA PHE A 69 4.17 -7.45 -2.31
C PHE A 69 4.14 -8.38 -3.52
N SER A 70 4.86 -8.05 -4.60
CA SER A 70 4.93 -8.92 -5.80
C SER A 70 5.56 -10.28 -5.51
N ALA A 71 6.41 -10.39 -4.49
CA ALA A 71 6.98 -11.65 -4.02
C ALA A 71 6.05 -12.45 -3.09
N GLY A 72 4.82 -11.99 -2.85
CA GLY A 72 3.83 -12.67 -2.02
C GLY A 72 4.12 -12.64 -0.52
N LYS A 73 4.92 -11.67 -0.03
CA LYS A 73 5.17 -11.54 1.41
C LYS A 73 3.94 -11.03 2.18
N TYR A 74 3.05 -10.32 1.49
CA TYR A 74 1.83 -9.72 2.04
C TYR A 74 0.66 -10.01 1.12
N ASP A 75 -0.53 -10.12 1.69
CA ASP A 75 -1.79 -10.31 0.96
C ASP A 75 -2.49 -8.97 0.69
N GLY A 76 -2.17 -7.94 1.48
CA GLY A 76 -2.68 -6.58 1.33
C GLY A 76 -1.61 -5.54 1.68
N MET A 77 -1.72 -4.36 1.07
CA MET A 77 -0.86 -3.21 1.35
C MET A 77 -1.67 -1.92 1.19
N VAL A 78 -1.20 -0.86 1.84
CA VAL A 78 -1.66 0.50 1.55
C VAL A 78 -0.65 1.19 0.64
N SER A 79 -1.14 1.73 -0.48
CA SER A 79 -0.34 2.50 -1.43
C SER A 79 -1.11 3.70 -1.96
N THR A 80 -0.39 4.63 -2.58
CA THR A 80 -1.02 5.70 -3.36
C THR A 80 -1.66 5.12 -4.63
N LEU A 81 -2.69 5.79 -5.15
CA LEU A 81 -3.37 5.34 -6.37
C LEU A 81 -2.43 5.27 -7.59
N GLY A 82 -1.46 6.20 -7.69
CA GLY A 82 -0.47 6.15 -8.75
C GLY A 82 0.45 4.93 -8.66
N SER A 83 0.90 4.58 -7.46
CA SER A 83 1.70 3.35 -7.25
C SER A 83 0.88 2.09 -7.53
N PHE A 84 -0.41 2.08 -7.17
CA PHE A 84 -1.32 0.98 -7.53
C PHE A 84 -1.45 0.79 -9.05
N ILE A 85 -1.57 1.89 -9.82
CA ILE A 85 -1.62 1.82 -11.29
C ILE A 85 -0.35 1.16 -11.83
N ILE A 86 0.84 1.56 -11.36
CA ILE A 86 2.12 0.95 -11.74
C ILE A 86 2.13 -0.54 -11.39
N LEU A 87 1.75 -0.90 -10.15
CA LEU A 87 1.77 -2.28 -9.67
C LEU A 87 0.80 -3.18 -10.45
N SER A 88 -0.39 -2.68 -10.78
CA SER A 88 -1.42 -3.43 -11.50
C SER A 88 -0.99 -3.82 -12.92
N ALA A 89 -0.08 -3.06 -13.53
CA ALA A 89 0.48 -3.38 -14.84
C ALA A 89 1.31 -4.67 -14.85
N THR A 90 1.81 -5.10 -13.69
CA THR A 90 2.63 -6.33 -13.53
C THR A 90 1.99 -7.39 -12.65
N ASN A 91 0.93 -7.04 -11.91
CA ASN A 91 0.19 -7.94 -11.02
C ASN A 91 -1.32 -7.82 -11.35
N PRO A 92 -1.84 -8.54 -12.35
CA PRO A 92 -3.21 -8.32 -12.86
C PRO A 92 -4.33 -8.70 -11.88
N ASP A 93 -4.02 -9.50 -10.85
CA ASP A 93 -5.01 -10.00 -9.89
C ASP A 93 -5.21 -9.09 -8.67
N ILE A 94 -4.46 -7.98 -8.57
CA ILE A 94 -4.60 -7.05 -7.44
C ILE A 94 -5.85 -6.19 -7.58
N GLN A 95 -6.46 -5.85 -6.45
CA GLN A 95 -7.67 -5.03 -6.41
C GLN A 95 -7.55 -3.93 -5.37
N ALA A 96 -8.00 -2.72 -5.72
CA ALA A 96 -8.23 -1.66 -4.76
C ALA A 96 -9.56 -1.93 -4.03
N VAL A 97 -9.50 -2.14 -2.72
CA VAL A 97 -10.67 -2.53 -1.91
C VAL A 97 -11.25 -1.39 -1.08
N VAL A 98 -10.43 -0.38 -0.77
CA VAL A 98 -10.83 0.78 0.03
C VAL A 98 -9.96 1.99 -0.31
N VAL A 99 -10.56 3.17 -0.32
CA VAL A 99 -9.86 4.46 -0.31
C VAL A 99 -9.94 4.99 1.13
N ILE A 100 -8.78 5.13 1.78
CA ILE A 100 -8.71 5.52 3.20
C ILE A 100 -8.40 7.00 3.39
N ASP A 101 -7.90 7.67 2.37
CA ASP A 101 -7.47 9.07 2.40
C ASP A 101 -7.54 9.67 0.99
N GLU A 102 -7.93 10.94 0.92
CA GLU A 102 -7.71 11.81 -0.23
C GLU A 102 -6.74 12.90 0.24
N SER A 103 -5.51 12.85 -0.26
CA SER A 103 -4.42 13.70 0.21
C SER A 103 -4.74 15.18 -0.08
N ILE A 104 -4.93 15.97 0.99
CA ILE A 104 -5.05 17.42 0.93
C ILE A 104 -3.78 18.03 1.54
N GLY A 105 -2.82 18.35 0.68
CA GLY A 105 -1.62 19.12 1.05
C GLY A 105 -0.40 18.29 1.47
N ALA A 106 -0.46 16.95 1.46
CA ALA A 106 0.73 16.13 1.70
C ALA A 106 1.61 15.97 0.46
N ASP A 107 1.02 16.04 -0.74
CA ASP A 107 1.74 15.93 -2.02
C ASP A 107 2.24 17.29 -2.48
N VAL A 108 3.51 17.58 -2.17
CA VAL A 108 4.11 18.89 -2.45
C VAL A 108 5.49 18.77 -3.08
N VAL A 109 5.82 19.75 -3.93
CA VAL A 109 7.20 20.01 -4.37
C VAL A 109 7.70 21.23 -3.61
N VAL A 110 8.80 21.05 -2.87
CA VAL A 110 9.49 22.13 -2.19
C VAL A 110 10.69 22.58 -3.02
N ALA A 111 10.91 23.90 -3.10
CA ALA A 111 11.98 24.46 -3.91
C ALA A 111 12.70 25.58 -3.16
N GLN A 112 13.96 25.81 -3.53
CA GLN A 112 14.75 26.91 -2.99
C GLN A 112 14.16 28.26 -3.44
N PRO A 113 14.38 29.36 -2.70
CA PRO A 113 13.74 30.65 -2.96
C PRO A 113 13.93 31.20 -4.37
N GLN A 114 15.00 30.85 -5.09
CA GLN A 114 15.26 31.29 -6.47
C GLN A 114 14.40 30.58 -7.53
N ILE A 115 13.79 29.45 -7.21
CA ILE A 115 12.87 28.73 -8.12
C ILE A 115 11.47 29.29 -7.87
N LYS A 116 10.92 30.04 -8.82
CA LYS A 116 9.61 30.71 -8.69
C LYS A 116 8.54 30.06 -9.53
N THR A 117 8.93 29.36 -10.58
CA THR A 117 8.05 28.68 -11.53
C THR A 117 8.60 27.30 -11.87
N VAL A 118 7.74 26.43 -12.40
CA VAL A 118 8.17 25.10 -12.89
C VAL A 118 9.19 25.24 -14.03
N ALA A 119 9.09 26.29 -14.85
CA ALA A 119 10.05 26.55 -15.93
C ALA A 119 11.48 26.78 -15.42
N ASP A 120 11.66 27.30 -14.21
CA ASP A 120 12.97 27.54 -13.60
C ASP A 120 13.72 26.23 -13.25
N LEU A 121 13.03 25.08 -13.29
CA LEU A 121 13.61 23.76 -13.04
C LEU A 121 14.47 23.25 -14.21
N LYS A 122 14.38 23.85 -15.40
CA LYS A 122 15.15 23.40 -16.57
C LYS A 122 16.67 23.39 -16.27
N GLY A 123 17.29 22.24 -16.49
CA GLY A 123 18.70 21.96 -16.21
C GLY A 123 19.04 21.86 -14.71
N LYS A 124 18.07 21.90 -13.80
CA LYS A 124 18.27 21.78 -12.35
C LYS A 124 18.12 20.33 -11.89
N LYS A 125 18.54 20.07 -10.66
CA LYS A 125 18.27 18.81 -9.97
C LYS A 125 16.87 18.83 -9.37
N LEU A 126 16.13 17.74 -9.54
CA LEU A 126 14.81 17.55 -8.95
C LEU A 126 14.78 16.21 -8.21
N GLY A 127 14.64 16.27 -6.89
CA GLY A 127 14.59 15.09 -6.03
C GLY A 127 13.22 14.43 -6.08
N THR A 128 13.16 13.10 -6.27
CA THR A 128 11.91 12.33 -6.24
C THR A 128 12.17 10.86 -5.90
N ASN A 129 11.13 10.14 -5.46
CA ASN A 129 11.17 8.68 -5.38
C ASN A 129 10.95 8.09 -6.79
N LEU A 130 12.01 7.52 -7.36
CA LEU A 130 12.00 6.94 -8.71
C LEU A 130 11.28 5.58 -8.72
N GLY A 131 10.47 5.36 -9.75
CA GLY A 131 9.67 4.15 -9.97
C GLY A 131 8.34 4.13 -9.22
N GLY A 132 7.96 5.23 -8.57
CA GLY A 132 6.73 5.34 -7.78
C GLY A 132 5.89 6.57 -8.14
N PHE A 133 4.85 6.80 -7.34
CA PHE A 133 3.93 7.94 -7.51
C PHE A 133 4.63 9.30 -7.56
N SER A 134 5.66 9.53 -6.75
CA SER A 134 6.37 10.82 -6.74
C SER A 134 7.01 11.16 -8.09
N GLU A 135 7.51 10.16 -8.85
CA GLU A 135 8.05 10.37 -10.18
C GLU A 135 6.96 10.74 -11.19
N ILE A 136 5.80 10.08 -11.13
CA ILE A 136 4.63 10.45 -11.93
C ILE A 136 4.20 11.88 -11.60
N PHE A 137 4.08 12.21 -10.31
CA PHE A 137 3.65 13.51 -9.83
C PHE A 137 4.53 14.64 -10.36
N VAL A 138 5.87 14.52 -10.24
CA VAL A 138 6.78 15.55 -10.75
C VAL A 138 6.82 15.59 -12.28
N THR A 139 6.69 14.45 -12.96
CA THR A 139 6.65 14.40 -14.43
C THR A 139 5.38 15.07 -14.98
N GLU A 140 4.22 14.87 -14.35
CA GLU A 140 2.99 15.59 -14.71
C GLU A 140 3.10 17.09 -14.40
N MET A 141 3.74 17.47 -13.28
CA MET A 141 4.01 18.87 -12.96
C MET A 141 4.88 19.54 -14.04
N LEU A 142 5.94 18.89 -14.53
CA LEU A 142 6.83 19.44 -15.56
C LEU A 142 6.09 19.79 -16.86
N LYS A 143 5.10 18.99 -17.26
CA LYS A 143 4.28 19.24 -18.46
C LYS A 143 3.55 20.58 -18.41
N THR A 144 3.20 21.07 -17.22
CA THR A 144 2.55 22.38 -17.06
C THR A 144 3.41 23.56 -17.55
N ALA A 145 4.73 23.35 -17.67
CA ALA A 145 5.68 24.31 -18.21
C ALA A 145 6.29 23.86 -19.56
N ASN A 146 5.67 22.89 -20.24
CA ASN A 146 6.20 22.26 -21.47
C ASN A 146 7.61 21.66 -21.28
N LEU A 147 7.92 21.17 -20.08
CA LEU A 147 9.15 20.44 -19.79
C LEU A 147 8.90 18.93 -19.78
N THR A 148 9.96 18.17 -20.04
CA THR A 148 10.01 16.72 -19.91
C THR A 148 11.02 16.31 -18.84
N SER A 149 11.06 15.04 -18.47
CA SER A 149 12.09 14.52 -17.56
C SER A 149 13.51 14.69 -18.11
N ASP A 150 13.68 14.78 -19.44
CA ASP A 150 14.98 15.05 -20.08
C ASP A 150 15.47 16.50 -19.88
N ASP A 151 14.56 17.42 -19.54
CA ASP A 151 14.91 18.82 -19.27
C ASP A 151 15.44 19.03 -17.84
N VAL A 152 15.43 18.02 -16.97
CA VAL A 152 15.87 18.10 -15.58
C VAL A 152 16.80 16.94 -15.22
N ASN A 153 17.53 17.06 -14.11
CA ASN A 153 18.30 15.96 -13.54
C ASN A 153 17.53 15.34 -12.39
N LEU A 154 16.80 14.26 -12.65
CA LEU A 154 16.08 13.51 -11.62
C LEU A 154 17.07 12.80 -10.70
N VAL A 155 16.92 13.02 -9.40
CA VAL A 155 17.75 12.42 -8.35
C VAL A 155 16.86 11.65 -7.40
N LYS A 156 17.24 10.40 -7.10
CA LYS A 156 16.53 9.61 -6.09
C LYS A 156 16.69 10.24 -4.71
N VAL A 157 15.57 10.60 -4.09
CA VAL A 157 15.50 11.15 -2.71
C VAL A 157 14.24 10.61 -2.05
N GLU A 158 14.35 10.15 -0.80
CA GLU A 158 13.19 9.78 0.01
C GLU A 158 12.62 11.02 0.72
N ALA A 159 11.29 11.08 0.88
CA ALA A 159 10.64 12.23 1.51
C ALA A 159 11.15 12.50 2.94
N SER A 160 11.53 11.44 3.68
CA SER A 160 12.11 11.54 5.02
C SER A 160 13.46 12.24 5.08
N ASP A 161 14.19 12.27 3.96
CA ASP A 161 15.51 12.88 3.87
C ASP A 161 15.44 14.37 3.52
N ILE A 162 14.25 14.87 3.14
CA ILE A 162 14.03 16.27 2.81
C ILE A 162 13.98 17.08 4.11
N PRO A 163 14.84 18.11 4.28
CA PRO A 163 14.78 18.98 5.45
C PRO A 163 13.39 19.61 5.59
N GLN A 164 12.84 19.61 6.81
CA GLN A 164 11.51 20.20 7.07
C GLN A 164 11.47 21.73 6.88
N ARG A 165 12.62 22.37 6.70
CA ARG A 165 12.75 23.80 6.38
C ARG A 165 13.86 23.96 5.34
N LEU A 166 13.53 24.65 4.24
CA LEU A 166 14.47 25.10 3.21
C LEU A 166 14.80 26.59 3.39
#